data_AF-A0A6L5GD98-F1
#
_entry.id   AF-A0A6L5GD98-F1
#
_cell.length_a   1.000
_cell.length_b   1.000
_cell.length_c   1.000
_cell.angle_alpha   90.00
_cell.angle_beta   90.00
_cell.angle_gamma   90.00
#
_symmetry.space_group_name_H-M   'P 1'
#
loop_
_entity.id
_entity.type
_entity.pdbx_description
1 polymer ?
#
loop_
_entity_poly.entity_id
_entity_poly.type
_entity_poly.pdbx_seq_one_letter_code
_entity_poly.pdbx_strand_id
1 'polypeptide(L)'
;MSPLRLPPRTRTALAAALLACAAAVIAVALSQWLFGAGLDPRDDNLSRAAGIGFTDEARGTLFSILPVALPALAALLAPATRPGRVIGSLTRLVYAAYLVIGVLLALSAARYGFDDAGQLAEEGRVFIDTRAAVERLVLDAVWLALAGIGLALSRKPRSRERTSTAEAVKQGPPQA
;
A
#
# COMPACT_ATOMS: atom_id res chain seq x y z
N MET A 1 28.55 13.22 3.53
CA MET A 1 28.21 11.79 3.35
C MET A 1 28.17 11.50 1.86
N SER A 2 29.16 10.77 1.34
CA SER A 2 29.22 10.41 -0.08
C SER A 2 28.05 9.50 -0.43
N PRO A 3 27.22 9.81 -1.44
CA PRO A 3 26.09 8.95 -1.80
C PRO A 3 26.64 7.62 -2.30
N LEU A 4 26.24 6.52 -1.64
CA LEU A 4 26.63 5.16 -2.03
C LEU A 4 26.24 4.93 -3.50
N ARG A 5 27.23 4.97 -4.39
CA ARG A 5 27.03 4.77 -5.84
C ARG A 5 26.93 3.28 -6.13
N LEU A 6 25.81 2.68 -5.73
CA LEU A 6 25.48 1.31 -6.12
C LEU A 6 25.37 1.18 -7.65
N PRO A 7 25.87 0.09 -8.23
CA PRO A 7 25.70 -0.20 -9.66
C PRO A 7 24.21 -0.23 -10.07
N PRO A 8 23.87 0.14 -11.32
CA PRO A 8 22.48 0.18 -11.78
C PRO A 8 21.72 -1.15 -11.60
N ARG A 9 22.40 -2.29 -11.82
CA ARG A 9 21.82 -3.63 -11.66
C ARG A 9 21.49 -3.97 -10.20
N THR A 10 22.37 -3.59 -9.27
CA THR A 10 22.16 -3.79 -7.84
C THR A 10 21.00 -2.94 -7.33
N ARG A 11 20.88 -1.70 -7.81
CA ARG A 11 19.75 -0.81 -7.48
C ARG A 11 18.42 -1.37 -7.98
N THR A 12 18.37 -1.92 -9.19
CA THR A 12 17.15 -2.55 -9.72
C THR A 12 16.76 -3.81 -8.96
N ALA A 13 17.73 -4.66 -8.61
CA ALA A 13 17.47 -5.87 -7.85
C ALA A 13 16.94 -5.55 -6.44
N LEU A 14 17.55 -4.57 -5.77
CA LEU A 14 17.11 -4.11 -4.46
C LEU A 14 15.70 -3.50 -4.52
N ALA A 15 15.43 -2.63 -5.51
CA ALA A 15 14.10 -2.05 -5.70
C ALA A 15 13.04 -3.13 -5.96
N ALA A 16 13.36 -4.15 -6.76
CA ALA A 16 12.45 -5.28 -7.00
C ALA A 16 12.21 -6.10 -5.72
N ALA A 17 13.25 -6.38 -4.94
CA ALA A 17 13.11 -7.10 -3.67
C ALA A 17 12.25 -6.34 -2.65
N LEU A 18 12.40 -5.01 -2.55
CA LEU A 18 11.57 -4.16 -1.70
C LEU A 18 10.09 -4.21 -2.12
N LEU A 19 9.82 -4.16 -3.42
CA LEU A 19 8.44 -4.28 -3.94
C LEU A 19 7.85 -5.67 -3.72
N ALA A 20 8.64 -6.73 -3.91
CA ALA A 20 8.21 -8.10 -3.65
C ALA A 20 7.88 -8.30 -2.16
N CYS A 21 8.70 -7.75 -1.26
CA CYS A 21 8.44 -7.79 0.18
C CYS A 21 7.15 -7.02 0.53
N ALA A 22 6.96 -5.81 0.00
CA ALA A 22 5.73 -5.05 0.21
C ALA A 22 4.48 -5.80 -0.29
N ALA A 23 4.57 -6.40 -1.48
CA ALA A 23 3.48 -7.19 -2.05
C ALA A 23 3.17 -8.43 -1.21
N ALA A 24 4.20 -9.10 -0.67
CA ALA A 24 4.00 -10.24 0.23
C ALA A 24 3.27 -9.85 1.52
N VAL A 25 3.63 -8.73 2.15
CA VAL A 25 2.91 -8.24 3.35
C VAL A 25 1.45 -7.93 3.03
N ILE A 26 1.18 -7.27 1.91
CA ILE A 26 -0.20 -6.98 1.47
C ILE A 26 -0.98 -8.28 1.20
N ALA A 27 -0.35 -9.28 0.59
CA ALA A 27 -0.96 -10.58 0.34
C ALA A 27 -1.27 -11.35 1.63
N VAL A 28 -0.38 -11.29 2.62
CA VAL A 28 -0.63 -11.87 3.95
C VAL A 28 -1.83 -11.20 4.61
N ALA A 29 -1.86 -9.86 4.66
CA ALA A 29 -3.01 -9.14 5.21
C ALA A 29 -4.32 -9.47 4.48
N LEU A 30 -4.28 -9.60 3.15
CA LEU A 30 -5.44 -10.00 2.36
C LEU A 30 -5.90 -11.42 2.73
N SER A 31 -4.98 -12.38 2.89
CA SER A 31 -5.33 -13.74 3.31
C SER A 31 -5.98 -13.76 4.69
N GLN A 32 -5.39 -13.06 5.67
CA GLN A 32 -5.96 -12.94 7.02
C GLN A 32 -7.37 -12.36 6.98
N TRP A 33 -7.59 -11.33 6.17
CA TRP A 33 -8.92 -10.74 5.99
C TRP A 33 -9.92 -11.71 5.34
N LEU A 34 -9.53 -12.44 4.28
CA LEU A 34 -10.41 -13.39 3.60
C LEU A 34 -10.81 -14.56 4.53
N PHE A 35 -9.86 -15.09 5.31
CA PHE A 35 -10.15 -16.10 6.33
C PHE A 35 -11.09 -15.53 7.41
N GLY A 36 -10.82 -14.33 7.91
CA GLY A 36 -11.68 -13.66 8.90
C GLY A 36 -13.08 -13.32 8.38
N ALA A 37 -13.24 -13.14 7.06
CA ALA A 37 -14.54 -12.91 6.41
C ALA A 37 -15.35 -14.21 6.22
N GLY A 38 -14.86 -15.37 6.68
CA GLY A 38 -15.58 -16.65 6.59
C GLY A 38 -15.46 -17.34 5.23
N LEU A 39 -14.41 -17.04 4.45
CA LEU A 39 -14.09 -17.77 3.22
C LEU A 39 -13.25 -19.04 3.49
N ASP A 40 -13.07 -19.44 4.75
CA ASP A 40 -12.49 -20.74 5.09
C ASP A 40 -13.55 -21.84 4.86
N PRO A 41 -13.31 -22.80 3.94
CA PRO A 41 -14.22 -23.92 3.72
C PRO A 41 -14.28 -24.92 4.89
N ARG A 42 -13.52 -24.72 5.98
CA ARG A 42 -13.44 -25.62 7.13
C ARG A 42 -14.24 -25.18 8.36
N ASP A 43 -14.92 -24.03 8.34
CA ASP A 43 -15.48 -23.44 9.55
C ASP A 43 -17.00 -23.65 9.74
N ASP A 44 -17.34 -24.37 10.81
CA ASP A 44 -18.70 -24.53 11.34
C ASP A 44 -18.95 -23.50 12.46
N ASN A 45 -19.82 -22.52 12.20
CA ASN A 45 -20.57 -21.62 13.12
C ASN A 45 -19.88 -20.88 14.30
N LEU A 46 -18.67 -21.24 14.74
CA LEU A 46 -17.91 -20.58 15.82
C LEU A 46 -16.92 -19.50 15.33
N SER A 47 -16.85 -19.28 14.02
CA SER A 47 -15.76 -18.52 13.37
C SER A 47 -15.94 -16.99 13.33
N ARG A 48 -17.13 -16.43 13.62
CA ARG A 48 -17.31 -14.96 13.59
C ARG A 48 -16.50 -14.20 14.64
N ALA A 49 -16.37 -14.76 15.85
CA ALA A 49 -15.50 -14.19 16.89
C ALA A 49 -14.01 -14.29 16.53
N ALA A 50 -13.61 -15.31 15.76
CA ALA A 50 -12.26 -15.42 15.19
C ALA A 50 -12.04 -14.39 14.06
N GLY A 51 -13.09 -14.09 13.30
CA GLY A 51 -13.10 -13.03 12.29
C GLY A 51 -12.69 -11.66 12.85
N ILE A 52 -13.07 -11.32 14.08
CA ILE A 52 -12.64 -10.08 14.75
C ILE A 52 -11.13 -10.09 15.02
N GLY A 53 -10.59 -11.20 15.53
CA GLY A 53 -9.15 -11.37 15.79
C GLY A 53 -8.33 -11.30 14.50
N PHE A 54 -8.75 -11.99 13.45
CA PHE A 54 -8.08 -11.98 12.15
C PHE A 54 -8.20 -10.65 11.41
N THR A 55 -9.31 -9.91 11.59
CA THR A 55 -9.47 -8.57 11.00
C THR A 55 -8.56 -7.57 11.70
N ASP A 56 -8.39 -7.66 13.02
CA ASP A 56 -7.44 -6.83 13.77
C ASP A 56 -5.97 -7.19 13.43
N GLU A 57 -5.64 -8.47 13.22
CA GLU A 57 -4.32 -8.89 12.72
C GLU A 57 -4.05 -8.44 11.27
N ALA A 58 -5.05 -8.56 10.38
CA ALA A 58 -4.96 -8.10 8.99
C ALA A 58 -4.72 -6.59 8.94
N ARG A 59 -5.43 -5.82 9.78
CA ARG A 59 -5.22 -4.38 9.94
C ARG A 59 -3.83 -4.08 10.49
N GLY A 60 -3.38 -4.77 11.53
CA GLY A 60 -2.03 -4.58 12.09
C GLY A 60 -0.91 -4.88 11.07
N THR A 61 -1.13 -5.87 10.21
CA THR A 61 -0.18 -6.26 9.15
C THR A 61 -0.16 -5.23 8.02
N LEU A 62 -1.34 -4.81 7.54
CA LEU A 62 -1.46 -3.87 6.42
C LEU A 62 -1.14 -2.42 6.82
N PHE A 63 -1.67 -1.93 7.93
CA PHE A 63 -1.45 -0.57 8.42
C PHE A 63 -0.15 -0.46 9.22
N SER A 64 0.92 -0.99 8.63
CA SER A 64 2.29 -0.95 9.14
C SER A 64 3.19 -0.12 8.22
N ILE A 65 4.37 0.22 8.73
CA ILE A 65 5.34 1.06 8.01
C ILE A 65 5.82 0.38 6.72
N LEU A 66 5.97 -0.95 6.72
CA LEU A 66 6.58 -1.71 5.64
C LEU A 66 5.86 -1.54 4.28
N PRO A 67 4.56 -1.86 4.15
CA PRO A 67 3.86 -1.75 2.87
C PRO A 67 3.75 -0.31 2.34
N VAL A 68 3.93 0.71 3.19
CA VAL A 68 3.93 2.12 2.79
C VAL A 68 5.32 2.64 2.43
N ALA A 69 6.35 2.29 3.21
CA ALA A 69 7.71 2.80 3.05
C ALA A 69 8.51 2.06 1.97
N LEU A 70 8.37 0.73 1.87
CA LEU A 70 9.14 -0.09 0.93
C LEU A 70 8.92 0.31 -0.54
N PRO A 71 7.68 0.59 -1.02
CA PRO A 71 7.47 1.03 -2.39
C PRO A 71 8.06 2.43 -2.67
N ALA A 72 8.06 3.33 -1.66
CA ALA A 72 8.71 4.64 -1.77
C ALA A 72 10.23 4.50 -1.90
N LEU A 73 10.86 3.66 -1.06
CA LEU A 73 12.29 3.36 -1.15
C LEU A 73 12.66 2.72 -2.51
N ALA A 74 11.82 1.81 -3.01
CA ALA A 74 12.01 1.21 -4.33
C ALA A 74 11.96 2.27 -5.45
N ALA A 75 11.05 3.24 -5.37
CA ALA A 75 10.95 4.33 -6.35
C ALA A 75 12.17 5.26 -6.30
N LEU A 76 12.75 5.51 -5.12
CA LEU A 76 13.97 6.31 -4.96
C LEU A 76 15.20 5.61 -5.55
N LEU A 77 15.24 4.27 -5.47
CA LEU A 77 16.34 3.46 -6.01
C LEU A 77 16.21 3.22 -7.53
N ALA A 78 15.05 3.48 -8.12
CA ALA A 78 14.78 3.21 -9.52
C ALA A 78 15.71 4.05 -10.46
N PRO A 79 16.50 3.40 -11.33
CA PRO A 79 17.37 4.13 -12.25
C PRO A 79 16.55 4.87 -13.33
N ALA A 80 17.11 5.93 -13.94
CA ALA A 80 16.44 6.70 -15.00
C ALA A 80 16.29 5.94 -16.35
N THR A 81 16.60 4.64 -16.37
CA THR A 81 16.59 3.77 -17.55
C THR A 81 15.26 3.00 -17.68
N ARG A 82 15.08 2.24 -18.77
CA ARG A 82 13.89 1.38 -18.99
C ARG A 82 13.47 0.54 -17.77
N PRO A 83 14.35 -0.18 -17.04
CA PRO A 83 13.94 -0.96 -15.86
C PRO A 83 13.35 -0.09 -14.74
N GLY A 84 13.79 1.16 -14.59
CA GLY A 84 13.19 2.07 -13.61
C GLY A 84 11.76 2.49 -13.95
N ARG A 85 11.38 2.51 -15.24
CA ARG A 85 9.97 2.72 -15.63
C ARG A 85 9.08 1.56 -15.20
N VAL A 86 9.58 0.33 -15.32
CA VAL A 86 8.87 -0.87 -14.87
C VAL A 86 8.72 -0.85 -13.35
N ILE A 87 9.79 -0.55 -12.62
CA ILE A 87 9.75 -0.39 -11.15
C ILE A 87 8.74 0.69 -10.75
N GLY A 88 8.74 1.86 -11.41
CA GLY A 88 7.77 2.90 -11.13
C GLY A 88 6.31 2.49 -11.40
N SER A 89 6.06 1.70 -12.44
CA SER A 89 4.73 1.14 -12.71
C SER A 89 4.31 0.11 -11.65
N LEU A 90 5.24 -0.74 -11.22
CA LEU A 90 4.99 -1.72 -10.15
C LEU A 90 4.75 -1.03 -8.80
N THR A 91 5.52 0.00 -8.44
CA THR A 91 5.28 0.81 -7.25
C THR A 91 3.85 1.37 -7.24
N ARG A 92 3.36 1.89 -8.37
CA ARG A 92 1.98 2.38 -8.49
C ARG A 92 0.96 1.28 -8.27
N LEU A 93 1.20 0.11 -8.85
CA LEU A 93 0.30 -1.04 -8.71
C LEU A 93 0.25 -1.52 -7.25
N VAL A 94 1.39 -1.59 -6.57
CA VAL A 94 1.47 -1.95 -5.15
C VAL A 94 0.74 -0.93 -4.28
N TYR A 95 0.92 0.37 -4.50
CA TYR A 95 0.16 1.39 -3.77
C TYR A 95 -1.34 1.35 -4.08
N ALA A 96 -1.72 1.09 -5.33
CA ALA A 96 -3.13 0.96 -5.69
C ALA A 96 -3.77 -0.26 -5.00
N ALA A 97 -3.09 -1.40 -5.00
CA ALA A 97 -3.53 -2.60 -4.31
C ALA A 97 -3.65 -2.35 -2.79
N TYR A 98 -2.66 -1.68 -2.20
CA TYR A 98 -2.69 -1.27 -0.80
C TYR A 98 -3.94 -0.44 -0.48
N LEU A 99 -4.24 0.59 -1.28
CA LEU A 99 -5.39 1.46 -1.06
C LEU A 99 -6.70 0.70 -1.17
N VAL A 100 -6.85 -0.15 -2.20
CA VAL A 100 -8.08 -0.94 -2.39
C VAL A 100 -8.30 -1.86 -1.20
N ILE A 101 -7.28 -2.64 -0.82
CA ILE A 101 -7.39 -3.62 0.26
C ILE A 101 -7.57 -2.89 1.61
N GLY A 102 -6.85 -1.80 1.84
CA GLY A 102 -6.98 -1.01 3.07
C GLY A 102 -8.34 -0.34 3.23
N VAL A 103 -8.94 0.16 2.14
CA VAL A 103 -10.31 0.69 2.17
C VAL A 103 -11.32 -0.42 2.48
N LEU A 104 -11.18 -1.60 1.87
CA LEU A 104 -12.06 -2.74 2.16
C LEU A 104 -11.97 -3.17 3.63
N LEU A 105 -10.76 -3.24 4.18
CA LEU A 105 -10.53 -3.54 5.60
C LEU A 105 -11.13 -2.47 6.52
N ALA A 106 -10.88 -1.19 6.24
CA ALA A 106 -11.41 -0.08 7.04
C ALA A 106 -12.94 -0.03 7.03
N LEU A 107 -13.56 -0.25 5.86
CA LEU A 107 -15.02 -0.31 5.74
C LEU A 107 -15.62 -1.53 6.44
N SER A 108 -14.96 -2.69 6.36
CA SER A 108 -15.39 -3.91 7.05
C SER A 108 -15.35 -3.72 8.56
N ALA A 109 -14.26 -3.14 9.07
CA ALA A 109 -14.12 -2.83 10.49
C ALA A 109 -15.10 -1.75 10.97
N ALA A 110 -15.34 -0.70 10.18
CA ALA A 110 -16.32 0.32 10.47
C ALA A 110 -17.73 -0.27 10.54
N ARG A 111 -18.13 -1.06 9.54
CA ARG A 111 -19.45 -1.71 9.51
C ARG A 111 -19.69 -2.54 10.76
N TYR A 112 -18.67 -3.28 11.22
CA TYR A 112 -18.77 -4.06 12.46
C TYR A 112 -18.82 -3.18 13.71
N GLY A 113 -17.91 -2.22 13.83
CA GLY A 113 -17.77 -1.35 15.00
C GLY A 113 -18.88 -0.31 15.21
N PHE A 114 -19.73 -0.07 14.20
CA PHE A 114 -20.93 0.76 14.32
C PHE A 114 -22.22 -0.07 14.49
N ASP A 115 -22.16 -1.39 14.41
CA ASP A 115 -23.32 -2.28 14.50
C ASP A 115 -23.44 -2.92 15.89
N ASP A 116 -23.71 -2.09 16.90
CA ASP A 116 -23.86 -2.54 18.28
C ASP A 116 -24.98 -3.57 18.43
N ALA A 117 -26.07 -3.42 17.65
CA ALA A 117 -27.20 -4.34 17.65
C ALA A 117 -26.84 -5.71 17.08
N GLY A 118 -26.06 -5.76 15.98
CA GLY A 118 -25.50 -6.99 15.43
C GLY A 118 -24.54 -7.68 16.41
N GLN A 119 -23.64 -6.92 17.04
CA GLN A 119 -22.72 -7.46 18.05
C GLN A 119 -23.47 -8.05 19.26
N LEU A 120 -24.51 -7.35 19.75
CA LEU A 120 -25.35 -7.85 20.85
C LEU A 120 -26.13 -9.10 20.45
N ALA A 121 -26.67 -9.16 19.24
CA ALA A 121 -27.44 -10.30 18.75
C ALA A 121 -26.58 -11.55 18.49
N GLU A 122 -25.34 -11.36 18.01
CA GLU A 122 -24.46 -12.45 17.61
C GLU A 122 -23.53 -12.91 18.73
N GLU A 123 -23.06 -11.99 19.58
CA GLU A 123 -22.02 -12.27 20.57
C GLU A 123 -22.49 -12.04 22.02
N GLY A 124 -23.70 -11.53 22.23
CA GLY A 124 -24.30 -11.31 23.54
C GLY A 124 -23.71 -10.13 24.33
N ARG A 125 -22.73 -9.42 23.76
CA ARG A 125 -22.13 -8.19 24.33
C ARG A 125 -21.52 -7.32 23.22
N VAL A 126 -21.44 -6.02 23.45
CA VAL A 126 -20.71 -5.09 22.58
C VAL A 126 -19.21 -5.22 22.87
N PHE A 127 -18.43 -5.60 21.87
CA PHE A 127 -16.98 -5.75 21.98
C PHE A 127 -16.22 -4.50 21.56
N ILE A 128 -16.74 -3.76 20.57
CA ILE A 128 -16.12 -2.54 20.07
C ILE A 128 -17.07 -1.39 20.32
N ASP A 129 -16.66 -0.51 21.23
CA ASP A 129 -17.36 0.75 21.47
C ASP A 129 -17.22 1.68 20.24
N THR A 130 -18.28 2.41 19.93
CA THR A 130 -18.39 3.28 18.75
C THR A 130 -17.25 4.30 18.70
N ARG A 131 -16.82 4.80 19.86
CA ARG A 131 -15.67 5.70 19.99
C ARG A 131 -14.36 5.02 19.55
N ALA A 132 -14.12 3.79 19.99
CA ALA A 132 -12.93 3.04 19.61
C ALA A 132 -12.93 2.70 18.11
N ALA A 133 -14.11 2.44 17.53
CA ALA A 133 -14.26 2.26 16.08
C ALA A 133 -13.88 3.54 15.31
N VAL A 134 -14.29 4.72 15.77
CA VAL A 134 -13.91 6.00 15.17
C VAL A 134 -12.40 6.26 15.30
N GLU A 135 -11.81 6.09 16.48
CA GLU A 135 -10.36 6.27 16.68
C GLU A 135 -9.55 5.35 15.75
N ARG A 136 -9.97 4.10 15.62
CA ARG A 136 -9.42 3.12 14.69
C ARG A 136 -9.56 3.55 13.23
N LEU A 137 -10.73 4.06 12.83
CA LEU A 137 -10.99 4.53 11.47
C LEU A 137 -10.14 5.75 11.09
N VAL A 138 -9.92 6.67 12.04
CA VAL A 138 -9.04 7.83 11.85
C VAL A 138 -7.59 7.39 11.62
N LEU A 139 -7.10 6.41 12.39
CA LEU A 139 -5.75 5.86 12.19
C LEU A 139 -5.61 5.19 10.82
N ASP A 140 -6.59 4.39 10.40
CA ASP A 140 -6.60 3.77 9.07
C ASP A 140 -6.61 4.83 7.96
N ALA A 141 -7.38 5.91 8.14
CA ALA A 141 -7.42 7.01 7.19
C ALA A 141 -6.06 7.72 7.04
N VAL A 142 -5.27 7.85 8.12
CA VAL A 142 -3.90 8.39 8.06
C VAL A 142 -3.00 7.51 7.20
N TRP A 143 -3.07 6.18 7.38
CA TRP A 143 -2.28 5.24 6.59
C TRP A 143 -2.67 5.26 5.11
N LEU A 144 -3.97 5.29 4.82
CA LEU A 144 -4.49 5.41 3.46
C LEU A 144 -4.07 6.75 2.82
N ALA A 145 -4.06 7.85 3.58
CA ALA A 145 -3.57 9.14 3.11
C ALA A 145 -2.08 9.09 2.76
N LEU A 146 -1.24 8.48 3.61
CA LEU A 146 0.19 8.30 3.34
C LEU A 146 0.44 7.48 2.06
N ALA A 147 -0.29 6.38 1.88
CA ALA A 147 -0.21 5.58 0.67
C ALA A 147 -0.71 6.36 -0.57
N GLY A 148 -1.77 7.16 -0.42
CA GLY A 148 -2.27 8.05 -1.46
C GLY A 148 -1.25 9.11 -1.89
N ILE A 149 -0.55 9.72 -0.92
CA ILE A 149 0.56 10.65 -1.18
C ILE A 149 1.70 9.93 -1.92
N GLY A 150 2.09 8.73 -1.47
CA GLY A 150 3.09 7.90 -2.15
C GLY A 150 2.72 7.61 -3.61
N LEU A 151 1.46 7.23 -3.85
CA LEU A 151 0.93 7.02 -5.19
C LEU A 151 0.97 8.31 -6.03
N ALA A 152 0.54 9.45 -5.49
CA ALA A 152 0.54 10.73 -6.18
C ALA A 152 1.97 11.19 -6.57
N LEU A 153 2.93 11.01 -5.66
CA LEU A 153 4.34 11.29 -5.94
C LEU A 153 4.92 10.38 -7.02
N SER A 154 4.52 9.10 -7.03
CA SER A 154 4.94 8.14 -8.07
C SER A 154 4.33 8.43 -9.45
N ARG A 155 3.23 9.20 -9.52
CA ARG A 155 2.57 9.59 -10.77
C ARG A 155 3.30 10.72 -11.50
N LYS A 156 4.08 11.56 -10.81
CA LYS A 156 4.76 12.70 -11.44
C LYS A 156 5.64 12.21 -12.60
N PRO A 157 5.31 12.55 -13.86
CA PRO A 157 6.17 12.20 -14.97
C PRO A 157 7.48 12.96 -14.76
N ARG A 158 8.60 12.25 -14.83
CA ARG A 158 9.96 12.81 -14.89
C ARG A 158 10.13 13.51 -16.25
N SER A 159 9.28 14.49 -16.53
CA SER A 159 9.16 15.23 -17.79
C SER A 159 10.09 16.45 -17.82
N ARG A 160 10.95 16.63 -16.80
CA ARG A 160 11.75 17.84 -16.65
C ARG A 160 13.11 17.81 -17.37
N GLU A 161 13.47 16.73 -18.06
CA GLU A 161 14.75 16.65 -18.79
C GLU A 161 14.62 16.58 -20.31
N ARG A 162 13.39 16.55 -20.87
CA ARG A 162 13.21 16.40 -22.33
C ARG A 162 13.05 17.71 -23.11
N THR A 163 12.87 18.84 -22.43
CA THR A 163 12.67 20.14 -23.09
C THR A 163 13.96 20.92 -23.31
N SER A 164 15.05 20.61 -22.60
CA SER A 164 16.32 21.35 -22.76
C SER A 164 17.14 20.93 -23.98
N THR A 165 16.97 19.71 -24.50
CA THR A 165 17.71 19.23 -25.67
C THR A 165 16.96 19.47 -26.98
N ALA A 166 15.65 19.75 -26.94
CA ALA A 166 14.87 20.06 -28.14
C ALA A 166 15.09 21.50 -28.65
N GLU A 167 15.48 22.44 -27.78
CA GLU A 167 15.84 23.80 -28.19
C GLU A 167 17.28 23.89 -28.72
N ALA A 168 18.21 23.09 -28.18
CA ALA A 168 19.60 23.05 -28.64
C ALA A 168 19.77 22.48 -30.07
N VAL A 169 18.82 21.66 -30.55
CA VAL A 169 18.87 21.08 -31.91
C VAL A 169 18.24 22.01 -32.96
N LYS A 170 17.52 23.06 -32.56
CA LYS A 170 16.97 24.07 -33.49
C LYS A 170 17.94 25.21 -33.83
N GLN A 171 19.01 25.39 -33.06
CA GLN A 171 20.09 26.32 -33.39
C GLN A 171 21.18 25.56 -34.15
N GLY A 172 20.95 25.35 -35.44
CA GLY A 172 22.00 24.87 -36.36
C GLY A 172 23.21 25.81 -36.38
N PRO A 173 24.39 25.35 -36.85
CA PRO A 173 25.61 26.14 -36.83
C PRO A 173 25.44 27.44 -37.62
N PRO A 174 26.08 28.55 -37.21
CA PRO A 174 26.05 29.80 -37.97
C PRO A 174 26.62 29.51 -39.36
N GLN A 175 25.81 29.80 -40.39
CA GLN A 175 26.30 29.83 -41.75
C GLN A 175 27.30 30.99 -41.87
N ALA A 176 28.43 30.68 -42.52
CA ALA A 176 29.60 31.54 -42.68
C ALA A 176 29.29 32.88 -43.36
#